data_AF-A0A1D3JU74-F1
#
_entry.id   AF-A0A1D3JU74-F1
#
_cell.length_a   1.000
_cell.length_b   1.000
_cell.length_c   1.000
_cell.angle_alpha   90.00
_cell.angle_beta   90.00
_cell.angle_gamma   90.00
#
_symmetry.space_group_name_H-M   'P 1'
#
loop_
_entity.id
_entity.type
_entity.pdbx_description
1 polymer ?
#
loop_
_entity_poly.entity_id
_entity_poly.type
_entity_poly.pdbx_seq_one_letter_code
_entity_poly.pdbx_strand_id
1 'polypeptide(L)'
;MSKETQPATNLQDIKKHAKQLSKELGVKYMEGLNLAAKAAGFQNWNHAFNVLRVKGPSETLVDVTCSFKWYAERSRYFRERVGHLQVKVTPMLGFSEEVLQRLVFEIPEFWIGSEDAGDRAEHFRIDSAYFHRVTSADYFRESQHTRRSVLSFHLVDSQWHATIFDYGTKLTQKEMEGEIQDALIAHVQKVARDHYTNVLDDFRVLPKDLHEEMVVVCGPAAREYAAAFSA
;
A
#
# COMPACT_ATOMS: atom_id res chain seq x y z
N MET A 1 34.49 12.66 -26.39
CA MET A 1 34.71 12.36 -24.95
C MET A 1 33.38 11.85 -24.40
N SER A 2 33.27 10.54 -24.28
CA SER A 2 32.08 9.84 -23.78
C SER A 2 31.96 10.07 -22.29
N LYS A 3 30.84 10.67 -21.85
CA LYS A 3 30.44 10.64 -20.43
C LYS A 3 30.33 9.17 -20.04
N GLU A 4 31.23 8.72 -19.16
CA GLU A 4 31.12 7.42 -18.50
C GLU A 4 29.74 7.33 -17.89
N THR A 5 28.90 6.49 -18.48
CA THR A 5 27.60 6.07 -17.96
C THR A 5 27.89 5.37 -16.65
N GLN A 6 27.81 6.10 -15.54
CA GLN A 6 27.83 5.48 -14.23
C GLN A 6 26.75 4.40 -14.22
N PRO A 7 27.08 3.14 -13.90
CA PRO A 7 26.09 2.10 -13.78
C PRO A 7 25.08 2.51 -12.71
N ALA A 8 23.80 2.24 -12.96
CA ALA A 8 22.75 2.44 -11.97
C ALA A 8 23.16 1.76 -10.65
N THR A 9 23.11 2.51 -9.55
CA THR A 9 23.61 2.05 -8.25
C THR A 9 22.58 1.20 -7.49
N ASN A 10 21.32 1.23 -7.91
CA ASN A 10 20.23 0.49 -7.30
C ASN A 10 19.13 0.16 -8.33
N LEU A 11 18.16 -0.66 -7.93
CA LEU A 11 17.04 -1.09 -8.79
C LEU A 11 16.09 0.06 -9.17
N GLN A 12 15.97 1.11 -8.34
CA GLN A 12 15.09 2.25 -8.65
C GLN A 12 15.64 3.09 -9.79
N ASP A 13 16.96 3.32 -9.82
CA ASP A 13 17.63 4.03 -10.91
C ASP A 13 17.31 3.35 -12.27
N ILE A 14 17.33 2.01 -12.29
CA ILE A 14 16.99 1.21 -13.47
C ILE A 14 15.51 1.36 -13.83
N LYS A 15 14.59 1.29 -12.86
CA LYS A 15 13.15 1.48 -13.10
C LYS A 15 12.82 2.88 -13.60
N LYS A 16 13.45 3.91 -13.03
CA LYS A 16 13.28 5.32 -13.45
C LYS A 16 13.75 5.52 -14.89
N HIS A 17 14.93 5.00 -15.23
CA HIS A 17 15.44 5.03 -16.59
C HIS A 17 14.54 4.23 -17.55
N ALA A 18 14.02 3.08 -17.13
CA ALA A 18 13.09 2.28 -17.92
C ALA A 18 11.78 3.04 -18.25
N LYS A 19 11.21 3.78 -17.29
CA LYS A 19 10.03 4.64 -17.55
C LYS A 19 10.31 5.69 -18.63
N GLN A 20 11.49 6.31 -18.56
CA GLN A 20 11.92 7.29 -19.56
C GLN A 20 12.07 6.63 -20.94
N LEU A 21 12.77 5.50 -21.03
CA LEU A 21 12.95 4.76 -22.28
C LEU A 21 11.63 4.28 -22.90
N SER A 22 10.70 3.78 -22.07
CA SER A 22 9.37 3.39 -22.55
C SER A 22 8.59 4.54 -23.16
N LYS A 23 8.71 5.75 -22.60
CA LYS A 23 8.07 6.95 -23.15
C LYS A 23 8.75 7.43 -24.43
N GLU A 24 10.09 7.44 -24.46
CA GLU A 24 10.87 7.92 -25.60
C GLU A 24 10.79 6.99 -26.81
N LEU A 25 10.79 5.68 -26.58
CA LEU A 25 10.84 4.66 -27.63
C LEU A 25 9.47 4.04 -27.94
N GLY A 26 8.43 4.35 -27.15
CA GLY A 26 7.10 3.76 -27.31
C GLY A 26 7.04 2.25 -27.02
N VAL A 27 8.02 1.71 -26.28
CA VAL A 27 8.12 0.27 -25.97
C VAL A 27 7.40 -0.07 -24.66
N LYS A 28 7.00 -1.34 -24.52
CA LYS A 28 6.43 -1.85 -23.27
C LYS A 28 7.42 -1.69 -22.11
N TYR A 29 6.91 -1.47 -20.91
CA TYR A 29 7.74 -1.23 -19.73
C TYR A 29 8.77 -2.33 -19.45
N MET A 30 8.41 -3.60 -19.65
CA MET A 30 9.34 -4.73 -19.48
C MET A 30 10.52 -4.69 -20.47
N GLU A 31 10.29 -4.20 -21.68
CA GLU A 31 11.36 -4.00 -22.66
C GLU A 31 12.24 -2.81 -22.25
N GLY A 32 11.62 -1.72 -21.79
CA GLY A 32 12.32 -0.59 -21.18
C GLY A 32 13.22 -1.01 -20.01
N LEU A 33 12.76 -1.92 -19.14
CA LEU A 33 13.55 -2.46 -18.03
C LEU A 33 14.78 -3.24 -18.52
N ASN A 34 14.62 -4.06 -19.56
CA ASN A 34 15.75 -4.79 -20.14
C ASN A 34 16.77 -3.85 -20.79
N LEU A 35 16.32 -2.79 -21.46
CA LEU A 35 17.21 -1.78 -22.05
C LEU A 35 17.94 -0.97 -20.97
N ALA A 36 17.23 -0.50 -19.94
CA ALA A 36 17.82 0.22 -18.82
C ALA A 36 18.85 -0.65 -18.05
N ALA A 37 18.54 -1.92 -17.82
CA ALA A 37 19.45 -2.85 -17.17
C ALA A 37 20.73 -3.08 -18.00
N LYS A 38 20.60 -3.22 -19.33
CA LYS A 38 21.76 -3.29 -20.23
C LYS A 38 22.60 -2.03 -20.21
N ALA A 39 21.97 -0.85 -20.21
CA ALA A 39 22.67 0.43 -20.10
C ALA A 39 23.44 0.56 -18.77
N ALA A 40 22.94 -0.08 -17.70
CA ALA A 40 23.60 -0.14 -16.40
C ALA A 40 24.63 -1.29 -16.26
N GLY A 41 24.93 -2.03 -17.34
CA GLY A 41 25.95 -3.09 -17.34
C GLY A 41 25.46 -4.49 -16.96
N PHE A 42 24.15 -4.73 -16.86
CA PHE A 42 23.57 -6.05 -16.60
C PHE A 42 23.11 -6.74 -17.90
N GLN A 43 22.97 -8.08 -17.87
CA GLN A 43 22.51 -8.83 -19.06
C GLN A 43 21.05 -8.48 -19.44
N ASN A 44 20.19 -8.32 -18.44
CA ASN A 44 18.77 -8.01 -18.55
C ASN A 44 18.24 -7.61 -17.15
N TRP A 45 16.94 -7.31 -17.06
CA TRP A 45 16.30 -6.95 -15.79
C TRP A 45 16.45 -8.04 -14.72
N ASN A 46 16.26 -9.31 -15.07
CA ASN A 46 16.37 -10.41 -14.10
C ASN A 46 17.77 -10.54 -13.51
N HIS A 47 18.81 -10.32 -14.32
CA HIS A 47 20.19 -10.27 -13.84
C HIS A 47 20.40 -9.11 -12.87
N ALA A 48 19.97 -7.90 -13.23
CA ALA A 48 20.05 -6.74 -12.34
C ALA A 48 19.28 -6.97 -11.04
N PHE A 49 18.06 -7.49 -11.12
CA PHE A 49 17.22 -7.83 -9.98
C PHE A 49 17.90 -8.81 -9.03
N ASN A 50 18.47 -9.89 -9.55
CA ASN A 50 19.13 -10.90 -8.72
C ASN A 50 20.43 -10.40 -8.08
N VAL A 51 21.16 -9.50 -8.76
CA VAL A 51 22.45 -8.95 -8.28
C VAL A 51 22.24 -7.82 -7.28
N LEU A 52 21.30 -6.91 -7.54
CA LEU A 52 21.11 -5.68 -6.74
C LEU A 52 20.06 -5.82 -5.63
N ARG A 53 19.20 -6.85 -5.66
CA ARG A 53 18.25 -7.07 -4.57
C ARG A 53 19.00 -7.46 -3.29
N VAL A 54 18.80 -6.69 -2.24
CA VAL A 54 19.29 -7.04 -0.91
C VAL A 54 18.53 -8.27 -0.41
N LYS A 55 19.23 -9.26 0.16
CA LYS A 55 18.54 -10.36 0.83
C LYS A 55 17.65 -9.79 1.94
N GLY A 56 16.37 -10.12 1.88
CA GLY A 56 15.41 -9.67 2.89
C GLY A 56 15.80 -10.18 4.29
N PRO A 57 15.41 -9.45 5.34
CA PRO A 57 15.61 -9.92 6.70
C PRO A 57 14.83 -11.22 6.92
N SER A 58 15.36 -12.11 7.73
CA SER A 58 14.64 -13.28 8.22
C SER A 58 13.53 -12.91 9.21
N GLU A 59 13.64 -11.73 9.80
CA GLU A 59 12.77 -11.21 10.84
C GLU A 59 11.81 -10.14 10.30
N THR A 60 10.75 -9.88 11.05
CA THR A 60 9.69 -8.93 10.69
C THR A 60 10.18 -7.48 10.80
N LEU A 61 10.00 -6.69 9.75
CA LEU A 61 10.39 -5.26 9.69
C LEU A 61 9.40 -4.31 10.36
N VAL A 62 8.14 -4.72 10.48
CA VAL A 62 7.06 -3.93 11.05
C VAL A 62 6.09 -4.84 11.80
N ASP A 63 5.71 -4.45 13.00
CA ASP A 63 4.61 -5.08 13.72
C ASP A 63 3.29 -4.36 13.41
N VAL A 64 2.20 -5.11 13.27
CA VAL A 64 0.91 -4.58 12.83
C VAL A 64 -0.17 -5.03 13.81
N THR A 65 -0.78 -4.07 14.49
CA THR A 65 -1.87 -4.31 15.45
C THR A 65 -3.17 -3.75 14.88
N CYS A 66 -4.21 -4.58 14.84
CA CYS A 66 -5.57 -4.18 14.45
C CYS A 66 -6.46 -4.05 15.70
N SER A 67 -7.25 -2.98 15.76
CA SER A 67 -8.23 -2.74 16.83
C SER A 67 -9.58 -2.45 16.20
N PHE A 68 -10.60 -3.20 16.61
CA PHE A 68 -11.94 -3.17 16.02
C PHE A 68 -12.95 -2.56 17.01
N LYS A 69 -13.78 -1.65 16.50
CA LYS A 69 -14.88 -1.04 17.25
C LYS A 69 -16.18 -1.23 16.49
N TRP A 70 -16.90 -2.29 16.81
CA TRP A 70 -18.21 -2.61 16.22
C TRP A 70 -19.31 -1.73 16.78
N TYR A 71 -20.30 -1.42 15.94
CA TYR A 71 -21.52 -0.78 16.42
C TYR A 71 -22.45 -1.80 17.04
N ALA A 72 -22.94 -1.49 18.25
CA ALA A 72 -23.98 -2.27 18.91
C ALA A 72 -25.28 -2.29 18.08
N GLU A 73 -25.60 -1.16 17.44
CA GLU A 73 -26.78 -1.01 16.60
C GLU A 73 -26.40 -0.42 15.24
N ARG A 74 -27.00 -0.96 14.17
CA ARG A 74 -26.80 -0.43 12.81
C ARG A 74 -27.59 0.86 12.62
N SER A 75 -26.95 1.85 11.99
CA SER A 75 -27.63 3.09 11.62
C SER A 75 -28.79 2.80 10.66
N ARG A 76 -29.93 3.48 10.86
CA ARG A 76 -31.07 3.38 9.93
C ARG A 76 -30.75 3.96 8.55
N TYR A 77 -29.84 4.92 8.48
CA TYR A 77 -29.47 5.62 7.25
C TYR A 77 -28.30 4.95 6.50
N PHE A 78 -27.44 4.23 7.23
CA PHE A 78 -26.26 3.55 6.68
C PHE A 78 -26.14 2.17 7.33
N ARG A 79 -26.98 1.23 6.87
CA ARG A 79 -27.12 -0.10 7.49
C ARG A 79 -25.94 -1.02 7.22
N GLU A 80 -25.26 -0.76 6.12
CA GLU A 80 -24.03 -1.42 5.71
C GLU A 80 -22.87 -1.06 6.62
N ARG A 81 -22.86 0.12 7.26
CA ARG A 81 -21.79 0.55 8.15
C ARG A 81 -21.90 -0.16 9.49
N VAL A 82 -20.93 -1.03 9.79
CA VAL A 82 -20.99 -1.94 10.94
C VAL A 82 -19.94 -1.70 12.00
N GLY A 83 -18.86 -0.98 11.68
CA GLY A 83 -17.83 -0.69 12.66
C GLY A 83 -16.67 0.14 12.13
N HIS A 84 -15.66 0.27 12.97
CA HIS A 84 -14.43 0.97 12.68
C HIS A 84 -13.22 0.11 12.96
N LEU A 85 -12.16 0.37 12.22
CA LEU A 85 -10.87 -0.28 12.34
C LEU A 85 -9.80 0.79 12.57
N GLN A 86 -8.93 0.55 13.55
CA GLN A 86 -7.66 1.21 13.70
C GLN A 86 -6.54 0.19 13.46
N VAL A 87 -5.57 0.56 12.63
CA VAL A 87 -4.36 -0.21 12.39
C VAL A 87 -3.19 0.63 12.87
N LYS A 88 -2.40 0.07 13.78
CA LYS A 88 -1.15 0.67 14.24
C LYS A 88 0.02 -0.15 13.69
N VAL A 89 0.99 0.54 13.09
CA VAL A 89 2.17 -0.10 12.51
C VAL A 89 3.40 0.37 13.25
N THR A 90 4.11 -0.55 13.91
CA THR A 90 5.31 -0.22 14.68
C THR A 90 6.54 -0.62 13.88
N PRO A 91 7.48 0.30 13.57
CA PRO A 91 8.73 -0.07 12.92
C PRO A 91 9.58 -0.96 13.83
N MET A 92 10.17 -2.01 13.26
CA MET A 92 11.06 -2.94 13.94
C MET A 92 12.45 -2.92 13.29
N LEU A 93 13.46 -3.44 13.97
CA LEU A 93 14.82 -3.65 13.40
C LEU A 93 15.46 -2.40 12.79
N GLY A 94 15.18 -1.23 13.35
CA GLY A 94 15.71 0.05 12.83
C GLY A 94 15.08 0.49 11.52
N PHE A 95 13.95 -0.09 11.10
CA PHE A 95 13.16 0.43 10.00
C PHE A 95 12.75 1.87 10.30
N SER A 96 12.99 2.79 9.35
CA SER A 96 12.76 4.21 9.59
C SER A 96 11.25 4.50 9.70
N GLU A 97 10.85 5.14 10.79
CA GLU A 97 9.48 5.61 10.97
C GLU A 97 9.09 6.67 9.93
N GLU A 98 10.03 7.55 9.56
CA GLU A 98 9.81 8.54 8.50
C GLU A 98 9.50 7.86 7.16
N VAL A 99 10.23 6.79 6.83
CA VAL A 99 9.98 6.00 5.63
C VAL A 99 8.64 5.30 5.72
N LEU A 100 8.36 4.63 6.85
CA LEU A 100 7.13 3.88 7.08
C LEU A 100 5.88 4.72 6.84
N GLN A 101 5.84 5.95 7.36
CA GLN A 101 4.69 6.84 7.22
C GLN A 101 4.44 7.29 5.77
N ARG A 102 5.50 7.37 4.96
CA ARG A 102 5.45 7.73 3.55
C ARG A 102 5.14 6.58 2.61
N LEU A 103 5.17 5.33 3.07
CA LEU A 103 4.79 4.19 2.23
C LEU A 103 3.31 4.30 1.87
N VAL A 104 3.02 4.05 0.59
CA VAL A 104 1.66 3.99 0.07
C VAL A 104 1.23 2.53 0.04
N PHE A 105 0.30 2.20 0.91
CA PHE A 105 -0.32 0.89 1.01
C PHE A 105 -1.57 0.83 0.15
N GLU A 106 -2.14 -0.36 0.03
CA GLU A 106 -3.38 -0.62 -0.69
C GLU A 106 -4.34 -1.30 0.27
N ILE A 107 -5.60 -0.87 0.24
CA ILE A 107 -6.65 -1.51 1.00
C ILE A 107 -6.93 -2.89 0.38
N PRO A 108 -6.85 -3.99 1.15
CA PRO A 108 -7.27 -5.31 0.68
C PRO A 108 -8.75 -5.31 0.28
N GLU A 109 -9.08 -6.06 -0.78
CA GLU A 109 -10.44 -6.20 -1.27
C GLU A 109 -10.98 -7.60 -0.93
N PHE A 110 -12.21 -7.70 -0.43
CA PHE A 110 -12.80 -8.95 0.07
C PHE A 110 -13.95 -9.39 -0.84
N TRP A 111 -13.65 -10.34 -1.72
CA TRP A 111 -14.57 -10.85 -2.72
C TRP A 111 -14.82 -12.34 -2.52
N ILE A 112 -16.08 -12.76 -2.69
CA ILE A 112 -16.49 -14.16 -2.75
C ILE A 112 -17.01 -14.49 -4.16
N GLY A 113 -17.17 -15.78 -4.44
CA GLY A 113 -17.58 -16.26 -5.77
C GLY A 113 -16.39 -16.52 -6.68
N SER A 114 -16.68 -16.97 -7.90
CA SER A 114 -15.70 -17.30 -8.93
C SER A 114 -15.67 -16.20 -9.99
N GLU A 115 -14.45 -15.77 -10.35
CA GLU A 115 -14.26 -14.85 -11.47
C GLU A 115 -14.69 -15.50 -12.80
N ASP A 116 -14.41 -16.79 -12.98
CA ASP A 116 -14.77 -17.54 -14.19
C ASP A 116 -16.28 -17.71 -14.37
N ALA A 117 -17.02 -17.79 -13.25
CA ALA A 117 -18.48 -17.92 -13.28
C ALA A 117 -19.21 -16.57 -13.37
N GLY A 118 -18.49 -15.45 -13.23
CA GLY A 118 -19.07 -14.11 -13.24
C GLY A 118 -19.96 -13.80 -12.03
N ASP A 119 -19.87 -14.58 -10.95
CA ASP A 119 -20.66 -14.42 -9.72
C ASP A 119 -19.86 -13.78 -8.57
N ARG A 120 -18.74 -13.13 -8.91
CA ARG A 120 -17.89 -12.43 -7.96
C ARG A 120 -18.65 -11.29 -7.28
N ALA A 121 -18.74 -11.34 -5.95
CA ALA A 121 -19.48 -10.38 -5.15
C ALA A 121 -18.64 -9.90 -3.95
N GLU A 122 -18.67 -8.60 -3.70
CA GLU A 122 -18.07 -8.02 -2.50
C GLU A 122 -19.02 -8.24 -1.32
N HIS A 123 -18.65 -9.12 -0.40
CA HIS A 123 -19.49 -9.44 0.76
C HIS A 123 -19.30 -8.49 1.94
N PHE A 124 -18.12 -7.87 2.07
CA PHE A 124 -17.83 -6.79 2.99
C PHE A 124 -16.64 -5.98 2.46
N ARG A 125 -16.41 -4.79 3.02
CA ARG A 125 -15.23 -3.97 2.72
C ARG A 125 -14.74 -3.21 3.93
N ILE A 126 -13.49 -2.78 3.88
CA ILE A 126 -12.98 -1.69 4.69
C ILE A 126 -12.67 -0.51 3.76
N ASP A 127 -12.99 0.71 4.18
CA ASP A 127 -12.70 1.92 3.41
C ASP A 127 -11.93 2.91 4.27
N SER A 128 -10.89 3.50 3.70
CA SER A 128 -10.01 4.42 4.40
C SER A 128 -10.77 5.68 4.81
N ALA A 129 -10.55 6.14 6.04
CA ALA A 129 -10.92 7.50 6.40
C ALA A 129 -10.27 8.50 5.45
N TYR A 130 -10.96 9.61 5.15
CA TYR A 130 -10.56 10.53 4.07
C TYR A 130 -9.15 11.11 4.28
N PHE A 131 -8.76 11.34 5.53
CA PHE A 131 -7.47 11.92 5.94
C PHE A 131 -6.27 10.98 5.74
N HIS A 132 -6.48 9.72 5.36
CA HIS A 132 -5.41 8.79 4.99
C HIS A 132 -5.32 8.52 3.49
N ARG A 133 -6.30 8.98 2.69
CA ARG A 133 -6.40 8.62 1.27
C ARG A 133 -5.31 9.31 0.47
N VAL A 134 -4.60 8.54 -0.35
CA VAL A 134 -3.59 9.06 -1.29
C VAL A 134 -4.22 9.18 -2.67
N THR A 135 -4.69 10.36 -3.02
CA THR A 135 -5.45 10.63 -4.26
C THR A 135 -4.61 11.17 -5.41
N SER A 136 -3.35 11.51 -5.17
CA SER A 136 -2.41 12.00 -6.19
C SER A 136 -2.25 10.99 -7.33
N ALA A 137 -2.32 11.48 -8.58
CA ALA A 137 -2.49 10.67 -9.79
C ALA A 137 -1.48 9.51 -9.94
N ASP A 138 -0.24 9.71 -9.49
CA ASP A 138 0.82 8.71 -9.63
C ASP A 138 0.78 7.61 -8.56
N TYR A 139 0.06 7.83 -7.46
CA TYR A 139 0.13 7.01 -6.25
C TYR A 139 -1.19 6.28 -5.94
N PHE A 140 -2.31 6.82 -6.46
CA PHE A 140 -3.63 6.27 -6.18
C PHE A 140 -3.89 4.99 -6.99
N ARG A 141 -4.73 4.13 -6.41
CA ARG A 141 -5.13 2.86 -7.00
C ARG A 141 -6.64 2.75 -6.92
N GLU A 142 -7.23 2.29 -8.02
CA GLU A 142 -8.65 1.95 -8.11
C GLU A 142 -8.80 0.43 -8.05
N SER A 143 -9.99 -0.02 -7.70
CA SER A 143 -10.31 -1.44 -7.76
C SER A 143 -10.36 -1.93 -9.18
N GLN A 144 -9.89 -3.16 -9.36
CA GLN A 144 -9.95 -3.87 -10.64
C GLN A 144 -11.35 -4.45 -10.91
N HIS A 145 -12.23 -4.48 -9.91
CA HIS A 145 -13.52 -5.17 -9.95
C HIS A 145 -14.71 -4.23 -9.97
N THR A 146 -14.56 -2.99 -9.46
CA THR A 146 -15.66 -2.02 -9.41
C THR A 146 -15.15 -0.58 -9.36
N ARG A 147 -16.00 0.36 -9.77
CA ARG A 147 -15.70 1.79 -9.67
C ARG A 147 -15.98 2.27 -8.24
N ARG A 148 -14.94 2.70 -7.51
CA ARG A 148 -15.06 3.11 -6.10
C ARG A 148 -14.03 4.16 -5.67
N SER A 149 -14.06 4.51 -4.38
CA SER A 149 -13.04 5.32 -3.72
C SER A 149 -11.65 4.72 -3.88
N VAL A 150 -10.65 5.62 -3.80
CA VAL A 150 -9.23 5.29 -3.87
C VAL A 150 -8.85 4.27 -2.79
N LEU A 151 -8.16 3.22 -3.21
CA LEU A 151 -7.64 2.15 -2.34
C LEU A 151 -6.25 2.47 -1.76
N SER A 152 -5.58 3.51 -2.24
CA SER A 152 -4.27 3.90 -1.73
C SER A 152 -4.39 4.68 -0.43
N PHE A 153 -3.59 4.31 0.57
CA PHE A 153 -3.52 5.04 1.83
C PHE A 153 -2.07 5.18 2.34
N HIS A 154 -1.85 6.17 3.20
CA HIS A 154 -0.62 6.36 3.96
C HIS A 154 -0.92 6.39 5.46
N LEU A 155 0.13 6.29 6.27
CA LEU A 155 -0.01 6.36 7.72
C LEU A 155 0.13 7.81 8.19
N VAL A 156 -0.56 8.12 9.28
CA VAL A 156 -0.38 9.37 10.05
C VAL A 156 -0.10 8.97 11.49
N ASP A 157 1.02 9.45 12.05
CA ASP A 157 1.51 9.05 13.37
C ASP A 157 1.53 7.51 13.52
N SER A 158 2.05 6.84 12.48
CA SER A 158 2.18 5.39 12.39
C SER A 158 0.85 4.61 12.51
N GLN A 159 -0.26 5.25 12.14
CA GLN A 159 -1.62 4.69 12.20
C GLN A 159 -2.38 4.86 10.90
N TRP A 160 -3.33 3.95 10.66
CA TRP A 160 -4.35 4.02 9.63
C TRP A 160 -5.72 3.73 10.21
N HIS A 161 -6.73 4.46 9.75
CA HIS A 161 -8.10 4.33 10.22
C HIS A 161 -9.05 4.05 9.05
N ALA A 162 -9.97 3.11 9.29
CA ALA A 162 -10.94 2.68 8.30
C ALA A 162 -12.33 2.48 8.91
N THR A 163 -13.33 2.46 8.02
CA THR A 163 -14.70 2.07 8.33
C THR A 163 -15.01 0.73 7.69
N ILE A 164 -15.68 -0.14 8.43
CA ILE A 164 -16.07 -1.47 8.01
C ILE A 164 -17.52 -1.43 7.51
N PHE A 165 -17.73 -1.97 6.32
CA PHE A 165 -19.03 -2.10 5.69
C PHE A 165 -19.34 -3.56 5.41
N ASP A 166 -20.53 -4.01 5.77
CA ASP A 166 -21.04 -5.36 5.53
C ASP A 166 -22.20 -5.31 4.53
N TYR A 167 -22.06 -6.07 3.44
CA TYR A 167 -23.04 -6.17 2.35
C TYR A 167 -23.85 -7.46 2.39
N GLY A 168 -23.94 -8.09 3.55
CA GLY A 168 -24.65 -9.34 3.77
C GLY A 168 -23.74 -10.55 3.82
N THR A 169 -22.49 -10.37 4.28
CA THR A 169 -21.58 -11.47 4.56
C THR A 169 -22.22 -12.48 5.51
N LYS A 170 -21.81 -13.75 5.40
CA LYS A 170 -22.22 -14.83 6.31
C LYS A 170 -21.23 -15.04 7.45
N LEU A 171 -20.17 -14.24 7.47
CA LEU A 171 -19.17 -14.24 8.52
C LEU A 171 -19.71 -13.58 9.79
N THR A 172 -19.30 -14.12 10.93
CA THR A 172 -19.37 -13.45 12.22
C THR A 172 -18.37 -12.29 12.27
N GLN A 173 -18.56 -11.37 13.22
CA GLN A 173 -17.59 -10.28 13.45
C GLN A 173 -16.17 -10.80 13.65
N LYS A 174 -16.00 -11.88 14.44
CA LYS A 174 -14.69 -12.48 14.70
C LYS A 174 -14.03 -13.06 13.44
N GLU A 175 -14.81 -13.66 12.55
CA GLU A 175 -14.28 -14.17 11.28
C GLU A 175 -13.87 -13.00 10.36
N MET A 176 -14.69 -11.93 10.29
CA MET A 176 -14.30 -10.73 9.56
C MET A 176 -13.03 -10.09 10.13
N GLU A 177 -12.89 -10.01 11.46
CA GLU A 177 -11.67 -9.51 12.11
C GLU A 177 -10.45 -10.31 11.67
N GLY A 178 -10.55 -11.64 11.66
CA GLY A 178 -9.49 -12.54 11.22
C GLY A 178 -9.09 -12.29 9.77
N GLU A 179 -10.05 -12.28 8.84
CA GLU A 179 -9.76 -12.04 7.42
C GLU A 179 -9.15 -10.67 7.18
N ILE A 180 -9.68 -9.63 7.83
CA ILE A 180 -9.17 -8.27 7.72
C ILE A 180 -7.75 -8.18 8.27
N GLN A 181 -7.51 -8.74 9.45
CA GLN A 181 -6.23 -8.69 10.13
C GLN A 181 -5.16 -9.44 9.32
N ASP A 182 -5.44 -10.66 8.88
CA ASP A 182 -4.47 -11.46 8.11
C ASP A 182 -4.09 -10.77 6.79
N ALA A 183 -5.08 -10.23 6.08
CA ALA A 183 -4.85 -9.51 4.82
C ALA A 183 -4.01 -8.24 5.03
N LEU A 184 -4.30 -7.46 6.07
CA LEU A 184 -3.56 -6.23 6.37
C LEU A 184 -2.15 -6.49 6.87
N ILE A 185 -1.96 -7.45 7.77
CA ILE A 185 -0.64 -7.85 8.28
C ILE A 185 0.23 -8.29 7.09
N ALA A 186 -0.27 -9.22 6.29
CA ALA A 186 0.47 -9.75 5.14
C ALA A 186 0.85 -8.63 4.16
N HIS A 187 -0.08 -7.73 3.85
CA HIS A 187 0.16 -6.63 2.92
C HIS A 187 1.16 -5.60 3.45
N VAL A 188 0.97 -5.11 4.66
CA VAL A 188 1.86 -4.08 5.26
C VAL A 188 3.28 -4.62 5.41
N GLN A 189 3.43 -5.87 5.89
CA GLN A 189 4.74 -6.51 6.00
C GLN A 189 5.38 -6.73 4.64
N LYS A 190 4.59 -7.10 3.61
CA LYS A 190 5.10 -7.25 2.24
C LYS A 190 5.60 -5.92 1.70
N VAL A 191 4.84 -4.82 1.83
CA VAL A 191 5.26 -3.50 1.34
C VAL A 191 6.53 -3.02 2.04
N ALA A 192 6.64 -3.20 3.36
CA ALA A 192 7.86 -2.87 4.11
C ALA A 192 9.07 -3.70 3.64
N ARG A 193 8.89 -5.01 3.41
CA ARG A 193 9.93 -5.90 2.89
C ARG A 193 10.36 -5.54 1.47
N ASP A 194 9.41 -5.27 0.59
CA ASP A 194 9.69 -4.86 -0.78
C ASP A 194 10.44 -3.53 -0.79
N HIS A 195 10.13 -2.61 0.12
CA HIS A 195 10.88 -1.37 0.27
C HIS A 195 12.32 -1.65 0.71
N TYR A 196 12.49 -2.41 1.79
CA TYR A 196 13.82 -2.75 2.33
C TYR A 196 14.72 -3.47 1.32
N THR A 197 14.14 -4.33 0.48
CA THR A 197 14.88 -5.09 -0.53
C THR A 197 15.08 -4.34 -1.85
N ASN A 198 14.70 -3.05 -1.93
CA ASN A 198 14.72 -2.22 -3.13
C ASN A 198 13.88 -2.76 -4.29
N VAL A 199 12.85 -3.56 -4.00
CA VAL A 199 11.95 -4.16 -4.99
C VAL A 199 10.67 -3.34 -5.15
N LEU A 200 10.25 -2.59 -4.13
CA LEU A 200 9.06 -1.74 -4.19
C LEU A 200 9.19 -0.71 -5.32
N ASP A 201 8.10 -0.30 -5.96
CA ASP A 201 8.16 0.75 -6.98
C ASP A 201 8.17 2.14 -6.35
N ASP A 202 8.87 3.10 -6.98
CA ASP A 202 8.99 4.49 -6.48
C ASP A 202 7.65 5.17 -6.20
N PHE A 203 6.60 4.85 -6.98
CA PHE A 203 5.26 5.41 -6.78
C PHE A 203 4.55 4.87 -5.52
N ARG A 204 5.20 4.01 -4.75
CA ARG A 204 4.73 3.53 -3.45
C ARG A 204 5.38 4.24 -2.28
N VAL A 205 6.16 5.29 -2.54
CA VAL A 205 6.77 6.10 -1.50
C VAL A 205 6.47 7.56 -1.81
N LEU A 206 5.71 8.22 -0.93
CA LEU A 206 5.41 9.64 -1.08
C LEU A 206 6.70 10.48 -0.98
N PRO A 207 6.86 11.53 -1.79
CA PRO A 207 7.83 12.58 -1.56
C PRO A 207 7.67 13.20 -0.17
N LYS A 208 8.77 13.71 0.40
CA LYS A 208 8.80 14.17 1.79
C LYS A 208 7.87 15.37 1.99
N ASP A 209 8.01 16.35 1.11
CA ASP A 209 7.21 17.56 1.02
C ASP A 209 5.71 17.26 0.85
N LEU A 210 5.36 16.34 -0.06
CA LEU A 210 3.96 15.94 -0.24
C LEU A 210 3.38 15.28 1.02
N HIS A 211 4.14 14.39 1.66
CA HIS A 211 3.71 13.75 2.90
C HIS A 211 3.55 14.77 4.04
N GLU A 212 4.49 15.70 4.19
CA GLU A 212 4.42 16.76 5.19
C GLU A 212 3.18 17.64 4.99
N GLU A 213 2.87 18.03 3.74
CA GLU A 213 1.65 18.77 3.41
C GLU A 213 0.40 17.98 3.80
N MET A 214 0.32 16.70 3.41
CA MET A 214 -0.80 15.84 3.76
C MET A 214 -0.98 15.73 5.28
N VAL A 215 0.09 15.52 6.05
CA VAL A 215 0.04 15.43 7.52
C VAL A 215 -0.37 16.76 8.16
N VAL A 216 0.08 17.91 7.63
CA VAL A 216 -0.34 19.22 8.15
C VAL A 216 -1.85 19.44 7.98
N VAL A 217 -2.41 19.07 6.83
CA VAL A 217 -3.83 19.25 6.53
C VAL A 217 -4.70 18.22 7.26
N CYS A 218 -4.30 16.96 7.24
CA CYS A 218 -5.13 15.83 7.66
C CYS A 218 -4.82 15.30 9.06
N GLY A 219 -3.65 15.63 9.61
CA GLY A 219 -3.16 15.14 10.90
C GLY A 219 -4.06 15.45 12.10
N PRO A 220 -4.59 16.68 12.25
CA PRO A 220 -5.50 16.99 13.35
C PRO A 220 -6.73 16.07 13.39
N ALA A 221 -7.39 15.86 12.24
CA ALA A 221 -8.55 14.97 12.14
C ALA A 221 -8.20 13.51 12.41
N ALA A 222 -7.03 13.04 11.95
CA ALA A 222 -6.54 11.70 12.22
C ALA A 222 -6.33 11.46 13.73
N ARG A 223 -5.74 12.43 14.44
CA ARG A 223 -5.50 12.36 15.89
C ARG A 223 -6.78 12.40 16.70
N GLU A 224 -7.73 13.26 16.34
CA GLU A 224 -9.05 13.30 16.96
C GLU A 224 -9.78 11.96 16.81
N TYR A 225 -9.73 11.37 15.61
CA TYR A 225 -10.31 10.07 15.35
C TYR A 225 -9.62 8.94 16.13
N ALA A 226 -8.29 8.96 16.22
CA ALA A 226 -7.52 7.98 16.99
C ALA A 226 -7.88 8.01 18.49
N ALA A 227 -8.15 9.18 19.06
CA ALA A 227 -8.57 9.32 20.45
C ALA A 227 -9.89 8.56 20.73
N ALA A 228 -10.78 8.43 19.74
CA ALA A 228 -12.04 7.70 19.88
C ALA A 228 -11.88 6.17 20.00
N PHE A 229 -10.68 5.63 19.74
CA PHE A 229 -10.32 4.23 19.99
C PHE A 229 -9.69 3.99 21.36
N SER A 230 -9.21 5.05 22.02
CA SER A 230 -8.56 4.96 23.34
C SER A 230 -9.54 5.13 24.51
N ALA A 231 -10.84 5.32 24.22
CA ALA A 231 -11.94 5.49 25.16
C ALA A 231 -12.97 4.38 25.01
#